data_AF-A0A929IZ61-F1
#
_entry.id   AF-A0A929IZ61-F1
#
_cell.length_a   1.000
_cell.length_b   1.000
_cell.length_c   1.000
_cell.angle_alpha   90.00
_cell.angle_beta   90.00
_cell.angle_gamma   90.00
#
_symmetry.space_group_name_H-M   'P 1'
#
loop_
_entity.id
_entity.type
_entity.pdbx_description
1 polymer ?
#
loop_
_entity_poly.entity_id
_entity_poly.type
_entity_poly.pdbx_seq_one_letter_code
_entity_poly.pdbx_strand_id
1 'polypeptide(L)'
;IGNAVKFTDSGYIKLCAKKVSTKDNYINLILAVEDSGIGISEKNQKLIFELFKQQDGQSNRQYAGTGLGLAISKRLVKMMNGKIAVTSVLGKGSQFEITLRTAVKKENAIEDIKIDTEINLDCVVELSILQDKITQEILPLWEESNIGIEQENIIELAKNLIKLGDIHNVPIFINYGELLQKYIQIFDITNMLELLKKLPQAIEIINSSKN
;
A
#
# COMPACT_ATOMS: atom_id res chain seq x y z
N ILE A 1 15.55 0.05 1.83
CA ILE A 1 15.69 0.95 0.65
C ILE A 1 16.47 2.22 1.01
N GLY A 2 16.07 2.99 2.03
CA GLY A 2 16.75 4.26 2.38
C GLY A 2 18.29 4.18 2.51
N ASN A 3 18.83 3.10 3.08
CA ASN A 3 20.29 2.88 3.12
C ASN A 3 20.92 2.74 1.73
N ALA A 4 20.30 1.98 0.82
CA ALA A 4 20.81 1.81 -0.54
C ALA A 4 20.90 3.16 -1.26
N VAL A 5 19.87 4.01 -1.12
CA VAL A 5 19.84 5.37 -1.68
C VAL A 5 20.93 6.24 -1.07
N LYS A 6 21.12 6.15 0.25
CA LYS A 6 22.12 6.95 0.97
C LYS A 6 23.56 6.59 0.62
N PHE A 7 23.84 5.33 0.29
CA PHE A 7 25.21 4.81 0.14
C PHE A 7 25.61 4.49 -1.31
N THR A 8 24.74 4.82 -2.27
CA THR A 8 24.97 4.63 -3.70
C THR A 8 24.93 5.99 -4.40
N ASP A 9 26.09 6.62 -4.52
CA ASP A 9 26.18 7.93 -5.18
C ASP A 9 25.95 7.82 -6.71
N SER A 10 26.39 6.71 -7.31
CA SER A 10 26.14 6.39 -8.72
C SER A 10 26.05 4.88 -8.93
N GLY A 11 25.36 4.46 -9.98
CA GLY A 11 25.12 3.05 -10.28
C GLY A 11 23.64 2.69 -10.17
N TYR A 12 23.31 1.60 -9.46
CA TYR A 12 21.94 1.09 -9.40
C TYR A 12 21.51 0.68 -7.99
N ILE A 13 20.19 0.68 -7.83
CA ILE A 13 19.48 0.05 -6.73
C ILE A 13 18.41 -0.84 -7.34
N LYS A 14 18.40 -2.12 -6.94
CA LYS A 14 17.50 -3.13 -7.46
C LYS A 14 16.62 -3.67 -6.35
N LEU A 15 15.31 -3.71 -6.62
CA LEU A 15 14.31 -4.31 -5.73
C LEU A 15 13.87 -5.64 -6.31
N CYS A 16 13.85 -6.67 -5.48
CA CYS A 16 13.39 -8.00 -5.87
C CYS A 16 12.34 -8.50 -4.87
N ALA A 17 11.26 -9.06 -5.38
CA ALA A 17 10.28 -9.82 -4.61
C ALA A 17 10.14 -11.22 -5.22
N LYS A 18 10.25 -12.26 -4.40
CA LYS A 18 10.18 -13.66 -4.85
C LYS A 18 9.32 -14.49 -3.90
N LYS A 19 8.42 -15.29 -4.46
CA LYS A 19 7.68 -16.34 -3.75
C LYS A 19 8.43 -17.66 -3.92
N VAL A 20 8.87 -18.29 -2.82
CA VAL A 20 9.73 -19.49 -2.89
C VAL A 20 8.99 -20.80 -2.65
N SER A 21 7.98 -20.82 -1.79
CA SER A 21 7.22 -22.04 -1.49
C SER A 21 5.81 -21.70 -1.05
N THR A 22 4.84 -22.51 -1.48
CA THR A 22 3.46 -22.47 -1.01
C THR A 22 3.18 -23.80 -0.30
N LYS A 23 2.93 -23.77 1.01
CA LYS A 23 2.47 -24.97 1.75
C LYS A 23 1.52 -24.55 2.85
N ASP A 24 0.42 -25.29 3.01
CA ASP A 24 -0.55 -25.10 4.10
C ASP A 24 -1.12 -23.67 4.20
N ASN A 25 -1.41 -23.01 3.07
CA ASN A 25 -1.83 -21.60 2.98
C ASN A 25 -0.80 -20.59 3.50
N TYR A 26 0.49 -20.94 3.55
CA TYR A 26 1.57 -20.01 3.82
C TYR A 26 2.53 -19.92 2.63
N ILE A 27 3.09 -18.73 2.42
CA ILE A 27 4.24 -18.52 1.54
C ILE A 27 5.45 -18.02 2.29
N ASN A 28 6.61 -18.39 1.78
CA ASN A 28 7.86 -17.69 2.08
C ASN A 28 8.06 -16.61 1.01
N LEU A 29 7.85 -15.35 1.41
CA LEU A 29 8.12 -14.16 0.62
C LEU A 29 9.54 -13.68 0.91
N ILE A 30 10.36 -13.60 -0.12
CA ILE A 30 11.69 -13.00 -0.06
C ILE A 30 11.60 -11.62 -0.69
N LEU A 31 12.00 -10.59 0.06
CA LEU A 31 12.18 -9.24 -0.45
C LEU A 31 13.67 -8.89 -0.32
N ALA A 32 14.28 -8.43 -1.40
CA ALA A 32 15.69 -8.05 -1.42
C ALA A 32 15.90 -6.66 -2.01
N VAL A 33 16.84 -5.93 -1.43
CA VAL A 33 17.34 -4.64 -1.92
C VAL A 33 18.83 -4.82 -2.18
N GLU A 34 19.23 -4.73 -3.44
CA GLU A 34 20.62 -4.80 -3.89
C GLU A 34 21.05 -3.40 -4.34
N ASP A 35 22.24 -2.97 -3.94
CA ASP A 35 22.84 -1.70 -4.29
C ASP A 35 24.27 -1.90 -4.81
N SER A 36 24.75 -1.00 -5.66
CA SER A 36 26.13 -0.98 -6.16
C SER A 36 27.01 0.03 -5.42
N GLY A 37 26.64 0.42 -4.20
CA GLY A 37 27.27 1.48 -3.44
C GLY A 37 28.61 1.09 -2.81
N ILE A 38 28.99 1.80 -1.75
CA ILE A 38 30.30 1.63 -1.08
C ILE A 38 30.54 0.24 -0.47
N GLY A 39 29.49 -0.57 -0.29
CA GLY A 39 29.58 -1.89 0.35
C GLY A 39 29.95 -1.83 1.84
N ILE A 40 30.03 -3.01 2.46
CA ILE A 40 30.25 -3.19 3.91
C ILE A 40 31.30 -4.26 4.11
N SER A 41 32.34 -3.96 4.89
CA SER A 41 33.37 -4.94 5.22
C SER A 41 32.83 -6.07 6.09
N GLU A 42 33.40 -7.26 5.97
CA GLU A 42 32.94 -8.47 6.65
C GLU A 42 32.85 -8.30 8.17
N LYS A 43 33.82 -7.62 8.80
CA LYS A 43 33.82 -7.30 10.23
C LYS A 43 32.57 -6.51 10.63
N ASN A 44 32.12 -5.58 9.78
CA ASN A 44 31.04 -4.66 10.08
C ASN A 44 29.66 -5.23 9.75
N GLN A 45 29.55 -6.20 8.85
CA GLN A 45 28.28 -6.84 8.49
C GLN A 45 27.54 -7.46 9.70
N LYS A 46 28.27 -7.92 10.73
CA LYS A 46 27.66 -8.41 11.98
C LYS A 46 27.15 -7.28 12.88
N LEU A 47 27.81 -6.12 12.82
CA LEU A 47 27.58 -4.98 13.71
C LEU A 47 26.48 -4.04 13.21
N ILE A 48 26.22 -3.97 11.90
CA ILE A 48 25.21 -3.04 11.32
C ILE A 48 23.78 -3.25 11.84
N PHE A 49 23.51 -4.38 12.50
CA PHE A 49 22.21 -4.70 13.08
C PHE A 49 22.14 -4.45 14.60
N GLU A 50 23.25 -4.03 15.22
CA GLU A 50 23.30 -3.67 16.63
C GLU A 50 22.94 -2.19 16.81
N LEU A 51 22.27 -1.87 17.92
CA LEU A 51 21.87 -0.51 18.23
C LEU A 51 23.11 0.37 18.43
N PHE A 52 23.10 1.57 17.87
CA PHE A 52 24.14 2.60 18.01
C PHE A 52 25.54 2.21 17.52
N LYS A 53 25.72 1.06 16.86
CA LYS A 53 26.99 0.70 16.23
C LYS A 53 27.06 1.23 14.81
N GLN A 54 27.89 2.25 14.62
CA GLN A 54 28.33 2.71 13.32
C GLN A 54 29.66 2.06 12.95
N GLN A 55 29.99 2.10 11.67
CA GLN A 55 31.26 1.59 11.19
C GLN A 55 32.43 2.40 11.78
N ASP A 56 33.39 1.73 12.44
CA ASP A 56 34.62 2.37 12.92
C ASP A 56 35.28 3.12 11.75
N GLY A 57 35.42 4.45 11.88
CA GLY A 57 36.04 5.30 10.85
C GLY A 57 35.10 6.20 10.04
N GLN A 58 33.77 6.14 10.22
CA GLN A 58 32.88 7.18 9.69
C GLN A 58 32.86 8.44 10.58
N SER A 59 34.05 9.00 10.85
CA SER A 59 34.18 10.42 11.17
C SER A 59 34.21 11.18 9.86
N ASN A 60 33.05 11.42 9.25
CA ASN A 60 32.87 12.55 8.35
C ASN A 60 31.39 12.85 8.14
N ARG A 61 31.07 14.13 8.20
CA ARG A 61 29.74 14.79 8.21
C ARG A 61 28.81 14.43 7.03
N GLN A 62 29.17 13.49 6.16
CA GLN A 62 28.51 13.22 4.90
C GLN A 62 27.38 12.18 5.00
N TYR A 63 27.43 11.27 5.98
CA TYR A 63 26.44 10.18 6.11
C TYR A 63 25.92 10.00 7.55
N ALA A 64 25.59 11.10 8.23
CA ALA A 64 25.01 11.07 9.58
C ALA A 64 23.74 10.19 9.64
N GLY A 65 23.60 9.39 10.70
CA GLY A 65 22.40 8.58 10.96
C GLY A 65 22.54 7.83 12.29
N THR A 66 21.47 7.70 13.06
CA THR A 66 21.50 7.20 14.46
C THR A 66 21.89 5.71 14.60
N GLY A 67 22.08 4.99 13.49
CA GLY A 67 22.30 3.54 13.49
C GLY A 67 21.06 2.72 13.88
N LEU A 68 19.91 3.37 14.12
CA LEU A 68 18.71 2.69 14.61
C LEU A 68 17.94 1.96 13.51
N GLY A 69 17.98 2.46 12.26
CA GLY A 69 17.10 1.99 11.18
C GLY A 69 17.18 0.48 10.89
N LEU A 70 18.40 -0.06 10.77
CA LEU A 70 18.59 -1.50 10.54
C LEU A 70 18.26 -2.35 11.77
N ALA A 71 18.53 -1.85 12.97
CA ALA A 71 18.18 -2.52 14.21
C ALA A 71 16.65 -2.62 14.39
N ILE A 72 15.91 -1.53 14.10
CA ILE A 72 14.44 -1.51 14.06
C ILE A 72 13.93 -2.47 12.99
N SER A 73 14.48 -2.40 11.78
CA SER A 73 14.09 -3.30 10.68
C SER A 73 14.27 -4.78 11.06
N LYS A 74 15.40 -5.13 11.70
CA LYS A 74 15.63 -6.49 12.21
C LYS A 74 14.64 -6.90 13.28
N ARG A 75 14.29 -5.99 14.21
CA ARG A 75 13.29 -6.25 15.24
C ARG A 75 11.91 -6.50 14.63
N LEU A 76 11.47 -5.65 13.70
CA LEU A 76 10.19 -5.81 12.99
C LEU A 76 10.13 -7.13 12.23
N VAL A 77 11.16 -7.45 11.45
CA VAL A 77 11.24 -8.72 10.71
C VAL A 77 11.19 -9.92 11.66
N LYS A 78 11.87 -9.86 12.81
CA LYS A 78 11.77 -10.91 13.84
C LYS A 78 10.37 -11.03 14.45
N MET A 79 9.71 -9.90 14.73
CA MET A 79 8.33 -9.88 15.24
C MET A 79 7.34 -10.48 14.24
N MET A 80 7.65 -10.39 12.94
CA MET A 80 6.90 -11.05 11.86
C MET A 80 7.34 -12.51 11.63
N ASN A 81 8.04 -13.12 12.58
CA ASN A 81 8.61 -14.48 12.49
C ASN A 81 9.51 -14.69 11.25
N GLY A 82 10.08 -13.60 10.74
CA GLY A 82 10.94 -13.58 9.57
C GLY A 82 12.42 -13.58 9.90
N LYS A 83 13.23 -13.50 8.85
CA LYS A 83 14.70 -13.40 8.91
C LYS A 83 15.17 -12.22 8.07
N ILE A 84 16.22 -11.55 8.51
CA ILE A 84 16.93 -10.52 7.74
C ILE A 84 18.40 -10.93 7.62
N ALA A 85 18.97 -10.77 6.43
CA ALA A 85 20.35 -11.09 6.11
C ALA A 85 20.98 -9.96 5.27
N VAL A 86 22.30 -9.92 5.26
CA VAL A 86 23.10 -9.04 4.40
C VAL A 86 24.19 -9.87 3.72
N THR A 87 24.41 -9.62 2.44
CA THR A 87 25.60 -10.06 1.70
C THR A 87 26.22 -8.83 1.10
N SER A 88 27.49 -8.56 1.35
CA SER A 88 28.13 -7.33 0.89
C SER A 88 29.61 -7.51 0.65
N VAL A 89 30.16 -6.75 -0.28
CA VAL A 89 31.60 -6.67 -0.54
C VAL A 89 31.98 -5.19 -0.61
N LEU A 90 33.00 -4.82 0.16
CA LEU A 90 33.48 -3.44 0.19
C LEU A 90 33.85 -2.96 -1.24
N GLY A 91 33.31 -1.81 -1.63
CA GLY A 91 33.48 -1.22 -2.96
C GLY A 91 32.65 -1.83 -4.08
N LYS A 92 31.83 -2.87 -3.82
CA LYS A 92 30.96 -3.50 -4.83
C LYS A 92 29.47 -3.41 -4.51
N GLY A 93 29.11 -2.84 -3.36
CA GLY A 93 27.73 -2.70 -2.91
C GLY A 93 27.26 -3.80 -1.96
N SER A 94 25.95 -3.82 -1.71
CA SER A 94 25.34 -4.69 -0.70
C SER A 94 23.98 -5.21 -1.15
N GLN A 95 23.63 -6.41 -0.70
CA GLN A 95 22.29 -6.96 -0.79
C GLN A 95 21.74 -7.22 0.61
N PHE A 96 20.64 -6.56 0.94
CA PHE A 96 19.84 -6.84 2.13
C PHE A 96 18.64 -7.68 1.74
N GLU A 97 18.43 -8.78 2.44
CA GLU A 97 17.35 -9.72 2.16
C GLU A 97 16.49 -9.91 3.42
N ILE A 98 15.17 -9.85 3.27
CA ILE A 98 14.21 -10.27 4.28
C ILE A 98 13.38 -11.44 3.78
N THR A 99 13.21 -12.44 4.64
CA THR A 99 12.33 -13.58 4.41
C THR A 99 11.17 -13.50 5.40
N LEU A 100 9.95 -13.46 4.90
CA LEU A 100 8.73 -13.41 5.69
C LEU A 100 7.87 -14.63 5.39
N ARG A 101 7.39 -15.31 6.44
CA ARG A 101 6.37 -16.34 6.30
C ARG A 101 5.00 -15.69 6.48
N THR A 102 4.27 -15.54 5.39
CA THR A 102 2.95 -14.90 5.41
C THR A 102 1.86 -15.90 5.05
N ALA A 103 0.72 -15.79 5.74
CA ALA A 103 -0.47 -16.53 5.36
C ALA A 103 -0.99 -15.95 4.05
N VAL A 104 -1.21 -16.82 3.06
CA VAL A 104 -1.94 -16.45 1.86
C VAL A 104 -3.35 -16.93 2.08
N LYS A 105 -4.27 -15.97 2.19
CA LYS A 105 -5.66 -16.32 1.94
C LYS A 105 -5.71 -16.78 0.49
N LYS A 106 -6.21 -17.99 0.23
CA LYS A 106 -6.71 -18.25 -1.12
C LYS A 106 -7.65 -17.09 -1.41
N GLU A 107 -7.49 -16.45 -2.55
CA GLU A 107 -8.59 -15.72 -3.15
C GLU A 107 -9.74 -16.74 -3.19
N ASN A 108 -10.62 -16.66 -2.20
CA ASN A 108 -12.01 -16.85 -2.54
C ASN A 108 -12.18 -15.73 -3.55
N ALA A 109 -12.30 -16.09 -4.84
CA ALA A 109 -12.87 -15.17 -5.81
C ALA A 109 -14.05 -14.57 -5.06
N ILE A 110 -13.93 -13.28 -4.73
CA ILE A 110 -15.07 -12.55 -4.24
C ILE A 110 -15.97 -12.66 -5.45
N GLU A 111 -17.01 -13.50 -5.36
CA GLU A 111 -18.01 -13.64 -6.44
C GLU A 111 -18.21 -12.24 -6.96
N ASP A 112 -17.98 -12.02 -8.27
CA ASP A 112 -18.07 -10.69 -8.87
C ASP A 112 -19.34 -10.04 -8.31
N ILE A 113 -19.19 -9.15 -7.33
CA ILE A 113 -20.33 -8.46 -6.76
C ILE A 113 -20.66 -7.50 -7.86
N LYS A 114 -21.59 -7.93 -8.72
CA LYS A 114 -22.16 -7.11 -9.76
C LYS A 114 -22.75 -5.91 -9.04
N ILE A 115 -22.01 -4.82 -9.07
CA ILE A 115 -22.55 -3.53 -8.73
C ILE A 115 -23.59 -3.32 -9.81
N ASP A 116 -24.84 -3.34 -9.41
CA ASP A 116 -25.93 -3.03 -10.32
C ASP A 116 -25.70 -1.59 -10.77
N THR A 117 -25.31 -1.42 -12.03
CA THR A 117 -25.02 -0.10 -12.61
C THR A 117 -26.30 0.63 -12.99
N GLU A 118 -27.45 -0.04 -12.91
CA GLU A 118 -28.76 0.57 -13.15
C GLU A 118 -29.19 1.37 -11.91
N ILE A 119 -29.19 2.69 -12.05
CA ILE A 119 -29.71 3.62 -11.05
C ILE A 119 -31.13 3.97 -11.43
N ASN A 120 -32.10 3.56 -10.61
CA ASN A 120 -33.47 4.06 -10.76
C ASN A 120 -33.55 5.49 -10.21
N LEU A 121 -33.45 6.47 -11.10
CA LEU A 121 -33.51 7.90 -10.79
C LEU A 121 -34.86 8.33 -10.20
N ASP A 122 -35.96 7.61 -10.47
CA ASP A 122 -37.30 7.92 -9.95
C ASP A 122 -37.40 7.76 -8.43
N CYS A 123 -36.43 7.06 -7.83
CA CYS A 123 -36.37 6.82 -6.39
C CYS A 123 -35.43 7.78 -5.65
N VAL A 124 -34.72 8.65 -6.37
CA VAL A 124 -33.72 9.55 -5.79
C VAL A 124 -34.40 10.76 -5.15
N VAL A 125 -34.08 11.00 -3.88
CA VAL A 125 -34.59 12.14 -3.11
C VAL A 125 -33.67 13.34 -3.32
N GLU A 126 -34.23 14.50 -3.69
CA GLU A 126 -33.50 15.76 -3.86
C GLU A 126 -32.29 15.67 -4.82
N LEU A 127 -32.52 15.20 -6.05
CA LEU A 127 -31.46 14.96 -7.05
C LEU A 127 -30.49 16.14 -7.25
N SER A 128 -30.97 17.39 -7.25
CA SER A 128 -30.10 18.56 -7.40
C SER A 128 -29.13 18.73 -6.22
N ILE A 129 -29.61 18.47 -4.99
CA ILE A 129 -28.78 18.55 -3.78
C ILE A 129 -27.75 17.42 -3.77
N LEU A 130 -28.15 16.23 -4.21
CA LEU A 130 -27.23 15.10 -4.38
C LEU A 130 -26.12 15.44 -5.39
N GLN A 131 -26.45 16.00 -6.56
CA GLN A 131 -25.47 16.38 -7.59
C GLN A 131 -24.45 17.41 -7.06
N ASP A 132 -24.91 18.40 -6.32
CA ASP A 132 -24.04 19.39 -5.66
C ASP A 132 -23.12 18.72 -4.64
N LYS A 133 -23.67 17.84 -3.78
CA LYS A 133 -22.88 17.10 -2.78
C LYS A 133 -21.87 16.15 -3.40
N ILE A 134 -22.20 15.47 -4.49
CA ILE A 134 -21.24 14.64 -5.22
C ILE A 134 -20.06 15.49 -5.69
N THR A 135 -20.35 16.66 -6.27
CA THR A 135 -19.33 17.56 -6.81
C THR A 135 -18.42 18.15 -5.72
N GLN A 136 -18.99 18.50 -4.56
CA GLN A 136 -18.25 19.15 -3.48
C GLN A 136 -17.59 18.16 -2.50
N GLU A 137 -18.18 16.98 -2.27
CA GLU A 137 -17.75 16.06 -1.21
C GLU A 137 -17.18 14.73 -1.75
N ILE A 138 -17.62 14.23 -2.90
CA ILE A 138 -17.23 12.90 -3.40
C ILE A 138 -16.09 12.97 -4.41
N LEU A 139 -16.20 13.83 -5.43
CA LEU A 139 -15.19 13.93 -6.49
C LEU A 139 -13.79 14.32 -5.97
N PRO A 140 -13.63 15.35 -5.11
CA PRO A 140 -12.31 15.72 -4.60
C PRO A 140 -11.66 14.60 -3.79
N LEU A 141 -12.43 13.95 -2.90
CA LEU A 141 -11.96 12.82 -2.10
C LEU A 141 -11.59 11.61 -2.97
N TRP A 142 -12.33 11.37 -4.05
CA TRP A 142 -12.01 10.32 -5.01
C TRP A 142 -10.70 10.60 -5.74
N GLU A 143 -10.47 11.84 -6.19
CA GLU A 143 -9.21 12.24 -6.85
C GLU A 143 -8.01 12.04 -5.92
N GLU A 144 -8.10 12.49 -4.68
CA GLU A 144 -7.06 12.30 -3.65
C GLU A 144 -6.81 10.81 -3.36
N SER A 145 -7.88 10.02 -3.28
CA SER A 145 -7.81 8.57 -3.06
C SER A 145 -7.12 7.82 -4.20
N ASN A 146 -7.23 8.32 -5.44
CA ASN A 146 -6.69 7.68 -6.63
C ASN A 146 -5.20 8.00 -6.88
N ILE A 147 -4.67 9.10 -6.32
CA ILE A 147 -3.27 9.51 -6.49
C ILE A 147 -2.34 8.79 -5.50
N GLY A 148 -2.77 8.65 -4.23
CA GLY A 148 -1.89 8.20 -3.13
C GLY A 148 -2.27 6.88 -2.45
N ILE A 149 -3.48 6.35 -2.69
CA ILE A 149 -4.07 5.22 -1.93
C ILE A 149 -3.86 5.40 -0.40
N GLU A 150 -4.06 6.63 0.09
CA GLU A 150 -4.05 6.86 1.53
C GLU A 150 -5.31 6.23 2.12
N GLN A 151 -5.15 5.26 3.02
CA GLN A 151 -6.28 4.49 3.56
C GLN A 151 -7.32 5.39 4.22
N GLU A 152 -6.88 6.50 4.83
CA GLU A 152 -7.77 7.47 5.48
C GLU A 152 -8.76 8.10 4.49
N ASN A 153 -8.29 8.51 3.31
CA ASN A 153 -9.13 9.13 2.28
C ASN A 153 -10.14 8.13 1.71
N ILE A 154 -9.74 6.88 1.50
CA ILE A 154 -10.63 5.83 0.97
C ILE A 154 -11.70 5.45 2.00
N ILE A 155 -11.33 5.41 3.29
CA ILE A 155 -12.28 5.19 4.39
C ILE A 155 -13.30 6.32 4.44
N GLU A 156 -12.86 7.57 4.31
CA GLU A 156 -13.75 8.72 4.35
C GLU A 156 -14.68 8.77 3.12
N LEU A 157 -14.14 8.51 1.93
CA LEU A 157 -14.92 8.36 0.70
C LEU A 157 -16.03 7.31 0.86
N ALA A 158 -15.70 6.13 1.40
CA ALA A 158 -16.67 5.06 1.61
C ALA A 158 -17.79 5.47 2.58
N LYS A 159 -17.47 6.18 3.67
CA LYS A 159 -18.49 6.70 4.61
C LYS A 159 -19.38 7.75 3.95
N ASN A 160 -18.81 8.66 3.17
CA ASN A 160 -19.57 9.70 2.50
C ASN A 160 -20.52 9.12 1.46
N LEU A 161 -20.09 8.10 0.71
CA LEU A 161 -20.96 7.36 -0.20
C LEU A 161 -22.14 6.71 0.52
N ILE A 162 -21.91 5.98 1.61
CA ILE A 162 -23.00 5.36 2.41
C ILE A 162 -23.96 6.44 2.92
N LYS A 163 -23.44 7.51 3.51
CA LYS A 163 -24.25 8.59 4.06
C LYS A 163 -25.12 9.26 2.98
N LEU A 164 -24.56 9.57 1.82
CA LEU A 164 -25.34 10.16 0.71
C LEU A 164 -26.34 9.15 0.14
N GLY A 165 -25.96 7.88 0.07
CA GLY A 165 -26.82 6.78 -0.34
C GLY A 165 -28.06 6.65 0.55
N ASP A 166 -27.87 6.71 1.87
CA ASP A 166 -28.98 6.67 2.84
C ASP A 166 -29.87 7.91 2.76
N ILE A 167 -29.28 9.12 2.69
CA ILE A 167 -30.04 10.39 2.68
C ILE A 167 -30.87 10.54 1.41
N HIS A 168 -30.27 10.24 0.25
CA HIS A 168 -30.86 10.50 -1.07
C HIS A 168 -31.50 9.27 -1.70
N ASN A 169 -31.56 8.14 -0.97
CA ASN A 169 -32.07 6.86 -1.45
C ASN A 169 -31.37 6.40 -2.74
N VAL A 170 -30.05 6.29 -2.68
CA VAL A 170 -29.17 5.86 -3.76
C VAL A 170 -28.47 4.56 -3.34
N PRO A 171 -29.12 3.38 -3.48
CA PRO A 171 -28.59 2.10 -3.00
C PRO A 171 -27.21 1.74 -3.57
N ILE A 172 -26.93 2.17 -4.81
CA ILE A 172 -25.62 1.95 -5.44
C ILE A 172 -24.48 2.60 -4.64
N PHE A 173 -24.69 3.76 -4.02
CA PHE A 173 -23.67 4.43 -3.20
C PHE A 173 -23.44 3.70 -1.88
N ILE A 174 -24.51 3.16 -1.27
CA ILE A 174 -24.41 2.33 -0.06
C ILE A 174 -23.58 1.08 -0.37
N ASN A 175 -23.95 0.34 -1.42
CA ASN A 175 -23.24 -0.86 -1.85
C ASN A 175 -21.77 -0.55 -2.17
N TYR A 176 -21.49 0.59 -2.81
CA TYR A 176 -20.12 1.02 -3.11
C TYR A 176 -19.28 1.21 -1.85
N GLY A 177 -19.82 1.95 -0.89
CA GLY A 177 -19.09 2.26 0.35
C GLY A 177 -18.89 1.01 1.21
N GLU A 178 -19.89 0.12 1.30
CA GLU A 178 -19.75 -1.15 2.02
C GLU A 178 -18.67 -2.06 1.40
N LEU A 179 -18.62 -2.13 0.06
CA LEU A 179 -17.58 -2.89 -0.64
C LEU A 179 -16.19 -2.29 -0.44
N LEU A 180 -16.05 -0.96 -0.51
CA LEU A 180 -14.78 -0.28 -0.22
C LEU A 180 -14.33 -0.60 1.22
N GLN A 181 -15.22 -0.48 2.21
CA GLN A 181 -14.90 -0.81 3.60
C GLN A 181 -14.47 -2.28 3.76
N LYS A 182 -15.18 -3.20 3.10
CA LYS A 182 -14.82 -4.62 3.10
C LYS A 182 -13.43 -4.85 2.53
N TYR A 183 -13.10 -4.25 1.37
CA TYR A 183 -11.79 -4.39 0.74
C TYR A 183 -10.66 -3.75 1.57
N ILE A 184 -10.92 -2.60 2.21
CA ILE A 184 -9.99 -1.99 3.16
C ILE A 184 -9.70 -2.94 4.32
N GLN A 185 -10.75 -3.51 4.93
CA GLN A 185 -10.61 -4.38 6.09
C GLN A 185 -9.78 -5.65 5.80
N ILE A 186 -9.87 -6.19 4.58
CA ILE A 186 -9.13 -7.37 4.17
C ILE A 186 -7.83 -7.05 3.42
N PHE A 187 -7.47 -5.76 3.28
CA PHE A 187 -6.31 -5.28 2.51
C PHE A 187 -6.30 -5.77 1.05
N ASP A 188 -7.47 -5.86 0.42
CA ASP A 188 -7.61 -6.24 -0.99
C ASP A 188 -7.45 -5.01 -1.89
N ILE A 189 -6.20 -4.64 -2.13
CA ILE A 189 -5.83 -3.46 -2.92
C ILE A 189 -6.32 -3.60 -4.37
N THR A 190 -6.30 -4.81 -4.93
CA THR A 190 -6.67 -5.04 -6.32
C THR A 190 -8.14 -4.70 -6.55
N ASN A 191 -9.03 -5.31 -5.77
CA ASN A 191 -10.47 -5.06 -5.91
C ASN A 191 -10.86 -3.65 -5.45
N MET A 192 -10.15 -3.09 -4.46
CA MET A 192 -10.33 -1.69 -4.06
C MET A 192 -10.02 -0.73 -5.21
N LEU A 193 -8.92 -0.93 -5.94
CA LEU A 193 -8.55 -0.09 -7.08
C LEU A 193 -9.48 -0.29 -8.27
N GLU A 194 -9.89 -1.52 -8.54
CA GLU A 194 -10.88 -1.79 -9.59
C GLU A 194 -12.22 -1.12 -9.27
N LEU A 195 -12.63 -1.18 -8.00
CA LEU A 195 -13.79 -0.47 -7.51
C LEU A 195 -13.61 1.04 -7.65
N LEU A 196 -12.53 1.66 -7.17
CA LEU A 196 -12.34 3.11 -7.33
C LEU A 196 -12.41 3.58 -8.80
N LYS A 197 -11.92 2.78 -9.76
CA LYS A 197 -11.99 3.10 -11.19
C LYS A 197 -13.41 3.12 -11.77
N LYS A 198 -14.35 2.36 -11.20
CA LYS A 198 -15.74 2.27 -11.67
C LYS A 198 -16.62 3.41 -11.13
N LEU A 199 -16.17 4.14 -10.11
CA LEU A 199 -16.99 5.13 -9.40
C LEU A 199 -17.42 6.31 -10.30
N PRO A 200 -16.54 6.87 -11.15
CA PRO A 200 -16.93 7.94 -12.06
C PRO A 200 -18.09 7.57 -12.98
N GLN A 201 -18.14 6.32 -13.47
CA GLN A 201 -19.23 5.86 -14.34
C GLN A 201 -20.57 5.84 -13.60
N ALA A 202 -20.58 5.39 -12.34
CA ALA A 202 -21.79 5.42 -11.50
C ALA A 202 -22.26 6.85 -11.21
N ILE A 203 -21.32 7.78 -10.99
CA ILE A 203 -21.60 9.20 -10.80
C ILE A 203 -22.14 9.86 -12.08
N GLU A 204 -21.59 9.52 -13.24
CA GLU A 204 -22.03 10.05 -14.54
C GLU A 204 -23.50 9.74 -14.80
N ILE A 205 -24.03 8.58 -14.40
CA ILE A 205 -25.45 8.23 -14.54
C ILE A 205 -26.34 9.20 -13.74
N ILE A 206 -25.92 9.58 -12.52
CA ILE A 206 -26.65 10.53 -11.66
C ILE A 206 -26.58 11.96 -12.22
N ASN A 207 -25.42 12.34 -12.77
CA ASN A 207 -25.19 13.69 -13.30
C ASN A 207 -25.75 13.90 -14.73
N SER A 208 -25.87 12.84 -15.52
CA SER A 208 -26.38 12.88 -16.90
C SER A 208 -27.91 12.89 -16.99
N SER A 209 -28.62 12.66 -15.89
CA SER A 209 -30.08 12.78 -15.79
C SER A 209 -30.60 14.23 -15.84
N LYS A 210 -29.99 15.09 -16.65
CA LYS A 210 -30.61 16.35 -17.09
C LYS A 210 -31.54 16.03 -18.26
N ASN A 211 -32.82 15.89 -17.97
CA ASN A 211 -33.94 16.43 -18.75
C ASN A 211 -35.25 16.22 -17.99
#